data_AF-A0A379WZM1-F1
#
_entry.id   AF-A0A379WZM1-F1
#
_cell.length_a   1.000
_cell.length_b   1.000
_cell.length_c   1.000
_cell.angle_alpha   90.00
_cell.angle_beta   90.00
_cell.angle_gamma   90.00
#
_symmetry.space_group_name_H-M   'P 1'
#
loop_
_entity.id
_entity.type
_entity.pdbx_description
1 polymer ?
#
loop_
_entity_poly.entity_id
_entity_poly.type
_entity_poly.pdbx_seq_one_letter_code
_entity_poly.pdbx_strand_id
1 'polypeptide(L)'
;MSYTLSYSYNKNTYQYRSDNDDDDNDDDRYNQNDRLFTLSLHVPFTVFDSRLYASYMLNTRKHDATVNSTTLSGTALRDRNLNWSLQQSHSTQDGDSGGVNASYKGTYANLNAGYNQSPDSQQVSYGISGGILAHENGITLSQPITGAAILIKAPGASGVSVENQTGVATDFRGYTVIPNVTPYYRYDISLDSSTFADNVDIPLNNQTVYPTRNAVVRAAYDTHKGYRVLLTLTRSNGEPVPFGATASVDGQDANLASIVGDKGQVFLSGLPEEGLLLVNWGSASCRADYHLDISKKYERHRDGERRLPVRNTMKNLWILLALSLFSGHALAEETMGNGSGWCQPTSGAHTFFFPLDQTITDTDENQAGKIVKESWSVGGEYSARCDCDNKDYRGVNYFTATTGDLTQKGTYSEAGSNGQQMDFYVLVAGKLEIGTETYIVGNLKQYIPVPFSAISNQDPTAGGCTGADINKMSAGNKGNVRIYITHPLVGEITIPETTIMNLYLSKVPGSSGDNIPPSVPPMAHVTMSGTITVPQSCSINAGQVIEVRLPDIEGKDIRNLGDSPQNSHVTTQVNFTCSNVADGTKPVNVIEWRNRSAQPGIPENRQ
;
A
#
# COMPACT_ATOMS: atom_id res chain seq x y z
N MET A 1 -20.38 -3.05 -6.18
CA MET A 1 -21.63 -3.76 -6.50
C MET A 1 -21.82 -3.72 -8.00
N SER A 2 -21.95 -4.86 -8.65
CA SER A 2 -22.26 -4.95 -10.08
C SER A 2 -23.60 -5.65 -10.27
N TYR A 3 -24.40 -5.16 -11.20
CA TYR A 3 -25.63 -5.81 -11.62
C TYR A 3 -25.57 -6.01 -13.14
N THR A 4 -26.11 -7.12 -13.61
CA THR A 4 -26.22 -7.39 -15.04
C THR A 4 -27.62 -7.90 -15.32
N LEU A 5 -28.25 -7.26 -16.29
CA LEU A 5 -29.57 -7.64 -16.79
C LEU A 5 -29.39 -8.14 -18.21
N SER A 6 -29.80 -9.37 -18.48
CA SER A 6 -29.70 -9.96 -19.80
C SER A 6 -31.01 -10.64 -20.19
N TYR A 7 -31.40 -10.44 -21.44
CA TYR A 7 -32.58 -11.03 -22.03
C TYR A 7 -32.17 -11.73 -23.33
N SER A 8 -32.45 -13.03 -23.41
CA SER A 8 -32.15 -13.85 -24.57
C SER A 8 -33.44 -14.43 -25.15
N TYR A 9 -33.58 -14.30 -26.46
CA TYR A 9 -34.71 -14.83 -27.21
C TYR A 9 -34.17 -15.87 -28.21
N ASN A 10 -34.55 -17.13 -28.03
CA ASN A 10 -34.16 -18.21 -28.92
C ASN A 10 -35.43 -18.79 -29.58
N LYS A 11 -35.43 -18.86 -30.90
CA LYS A 11 -36.54 -19.41 -31.68
C LYS A 11 -36.08 -20.70 -32.32
N ASN A 12 -36.59 -21.82 -31.81
CA ASN A 12 -36.26 -23.13 -32.36
C ASN A 12 -37.43 -23.61 -33.24
N THR A 13 -37.14 -23.95 -34.49
CA THR A 13 -38.16 -24.42 -35.45
C THR A 13 -37.93 -25.90 -35.72
N TYR A 14 -38.83 -26.75 -35.23
CA TYR A 14 -38.82 -28.18 -35.55
C TYR A 14 -39.79 -28.45 -36.69
N GLN A 15 -39.31 -29.09 -37.76
CA GLN A 15 -40.17 -29.62 -38.82
C GLN A 15 -40.43 -31.10 -38.53
N TYR A 16 -41.66 -31.44 -38.18
CA TYR A 16 -42.09 -32.83 -38.11
C TYR A 16 -42.71 -33.18 -39.46
N ARG A 17 -42.03 -34.02 -40.25
CA ARG A 17 -42.58 -34.54 -41.51
C ARG A 17 -43.43 -35.76 -41.16
N SER A 18 -44.75 -35.61 -41.20
CA SER A 18 -45.68 -36.73 -41.07
C SER A 18 -45.85 -37.37 -42.44
N ASP A 19 -45.27 -38.55 -42.66
CA ASP A 19 -45.59 -39.38 -43.83
C ASP A 19 -46.92 -40.10 -43.55
N ASN A 20 -48.05 -39.44 -43.82
CA ASN A 20 -49.33 -40.11 -43.98
C ASN A 20 -49.95 -39.66 -45.30
N ASP A 21 -50.07 -40.61 -46.22
CA ASP A 21 -50.86 -40.52 -47.44
C ASP A 21 -52.33 -40.24 -47.06
N ASP A 22 -52.75 -38.98 -47.11
CA ASP A 22 -54.11 -38.58 -47.48
C ASP A 22 -54.11 -37.05 -47.74
N ASP A 23 -54.70 -36.66 -48.86
CA ASP A 23 -54.66 -35.34 -49.51
C ASP A 23 -55.17 -34.15 -48.66
N ASP A 24 -54.41 -33.71 -47.66
CA ASP A 24 -54.51 -32.37 -47.05
C ASP A 24 -53.11 -31.85 -46.69
N ASN A 25 -52.55 -31.00 -47.56
CA ASN A 25 -51.27 -30.32 -47.32
C ASN A 25 -51.42 -29.17 -46.31
N ASP A 26 -51.52 -29.47 -45.03
CA ASP A 26 -51.32 -28.50 -43.95
C ASP A 26 -49.92 -28.68 -43.31
N ASP A 27 -48.99 -27.80 -43.71
CA ASP A 27 -47.60 -27.73 -43.25
C ASP A 27 -47.55 -27.13 -41.83
N ASP A 28 -47.92 -27.90 -40.81
CA ASP A 28 -47.98 -27.47 -39.41
C ASP A 28 -46.58 -27.24 -38.80
N ARG A 29 -46.07 -26.01 -38.94
CA ARG A 29 -44.82 -25.57 -38.31
C ARG A 29 -45.02 -25.26 -36.83
N TYR A 30 -44.65 -26.21 -35.96
CA TYR A 30 -44.56 -25.95 -34.52
C TYR A 30 -43.34 -25.07 -34.21
N ASN A 31 -43.58 -23.81 -33.84
CA ASN A 31 -42.56 -22.89 -33.37
C ASN A 31 -42.46 -22.97 -31.84
N GLN A 32 -41.37 -23.55 -31.32
CA GLN A 32 -41.08 -23.51 -29.88
C GLN A 32 -40.20 -22.28 -29.60
N ASN A 33 -40.80 -21.29 -28.93
CA ASN A 33 -40.14 -20.03 -28.62
C ASN A 33 -39.61 -20.05 -27.18
N ASP A 34 -38.30 -20.18 -27.02
CA ASP A 34 -37.64 -20.13 -25.72
C ASP A 34 -37.24 -18.69 -25.41
N ARG A 35 -37.76 -18.15 -24.31
CA ARG A 35 -37.35 -16.85 -23.78
C ARG A 35 -36.67 -17.08 -22.46
N LEU A 36 -35.42 -16.65 -22.34
CA LEU A 36 -34.66 -16.69 -21.10
C LEU A 36 -34.42 -15.27 -20.64
N PHE A 37 -34.88 -14.96 -19.43
CA PHE A 37 -34.55 -13.73 -18.75
C PHE A 37 -33.65 -14.07 -17.56
N THR A 38 -32.50 -13.41 -17.50
CA THR A 38 -31.52 -13.60 -16.44
C THR A 38 -31.19 -12.26 -15.79
N LEU A 39 -31.39 -12.20 -14.48
CA LEU A 39 -30.95 -11.10 -13.62
C LEU A 39 -29.83 -11.63 -12.73
N SER A 40 -28.67 -10.97 -12.73
CA SER A 40 -27.59 -11.25 -11.77
C SER A 40 -27.20 -10.01 -10.99
N LEU A 41 -27.01 -10.19 -9.70
CA LEU A 41 -26.58 -9.18 -8.75
C LEU A 41 -25.36 -9.69 -7.99
N HIS A 42 -24.29 -8.91 -7.94
CA HIS A 42 -23.06 -9.25 -7.23
C HIS A 42 -22.65 -8.11 -6.29
N VAL A 43 -22.57 -8.43 -5.00
CA VAL A 43 -22.24 -7.52 -3.91
C VAL A 43 -20.95 -7.99 -3.24
N PRO A 44 -19.79 -7.37 -3.52
CA PRO A 44 -18.60 -7.58 -2.71
C PRO A 44 -18.77 -6.92 -1.34
N PHE A 45 -18.22 -7.55 -0.29
CA PHE A 45 -18.17 -7.00 1.06
C PHE A 45 -16.97 -7.59 1.81
N THR A 46 -16.58 -6.99 2.94
CA THR A 46 -15.42 -7.43 3.71
C THR A 46 -15.86 -7.71 5.14
N VAL A 47 -15.47 -8.86 5.69
CA VAL A 47 -15.76 -9.27 7.07
C VAL A 47 -14.50 -9.89 7.66
N PHE A 48 -14.05 -9.43 8.83
CA PHE A 48 -12.82 -9.89 9.50
C PHE A 48 -11.60 -9.91 8.56
N ASP A 49 -11.36 -8.80 7.84
CA ASP A 49 -10.27 -8.63 6.84
C ASP A 49 -10.30 -9.61 5.65
N SER A 50 -11.37 -10.40 5.53
CA SER A 50 -11.59 -11.35 4.44
C SER A 50 -12.60 -10.79 3.46
N ARG A 51 -12.25 -10.79 2.17
CA ARG A 51 -13.12 -10.30 1.10
C ARG A 51 -14.10 -11.39 0.71
N LEU A 52 -15.38 -11.08 0.84
CA LEU A 52 -16.52 -11.94 0.55
C LEU A 52 -17.34 -11.36 -0.62
N TYR A 53 -18.10 -12.22 -1.26
CA TYR A 53 -18.96 -11.89 -2.38
C TYR A 53 -20.31 -12.57 -2.16
N ALA A 54 -21.36 -11.77 -2.04
CA ALA A 54 -22.73 -12.25 -2.11
C ALA A 54 -23.21 -12.07 -3.54
N SER A 55 -23.87 -13.06 -4.09
CA SER A 55 -24.50 -12.96 -5.40
C SER A 55 -25.87 -13.57 -5.40
N TYR A 56 -26.77 -12.94 -6.14
CA TYR A 56 -28.12 -13.40 -6.37
C TYR A 56 -28.34 -13.48 -7.87
N MET A 57 -28.85 -14.60 -8.35
CA MET A 57 -29.14 -14.82 -9.76
C MET A 57 -30.53 -15.42 -9.92
N LEU A 58 -31.35 -14.80 -10.77
CA LEU A 58 -32.68 -15.24 -11.15
C LEU A 58 -32.70 -15.56 -12.64
N ASN A 59 -33.07 -16.79 -12.97
CA ASN A 59 -33.26 -17.24 -14.35
C ASN A 59 -34.72 -17.65 -14.51
N THR A 60 -35.43 -17.04 -15.45
CA THR A 60 -36.83 -17.42 -15.75
C THR A 60 -36.98 -17.75 -17.22
N ARG A 61 -37.73 -18.81 -17.49
CA ARG A 61 -38.02 -19.31 -18.82
C ARG A 61 -39.53 -19.32 -19.05
N LYS A 62 -39.98 -18.86 -20.22
CA LYS A 62 -41.41 -18.64 -20.53
C LYS A 62 -42.31 -19.88 -20.33
N HIS A 63 -41.78 -21.09 -20.51
CA HIS A 63 -42.52 -22.35 -20.42
C HIS A 63 -41.83 -23.40 -19.55
N ASP A 64 -40.91 -22.97 -18.68
CA ASP A 64 -40.02 -23.86 -17.92
C ASP A 64 -39.76 -23.22 -16.53
N ALA A 65 -38.91 -23.84 -15.71
CA ALA A 65 -38.67 -23.43 -14.35
C ALA A 65 -38.11 -22.01 -14.23
N THR A 66 -38.53 -21.31 -13.16
CA THR A 66 -37.81 -20.15 -12.64
C THR A 66 -36.87 -20.61 -11.54
N VAL A 67 -35.58 -20.33 -11.71
CA VAL A 67 -34.52 -20.73 -10.79
C VAL A 67 -33.92 -19.49 -10.15
N ASN A 68 -34.02 -19.42 -8.82
CA ASN A 68 -33.40 -18.38 -8.02
C ASN A 68 -32.23 -19.00 -7.28
N SER A 69 -31.08 -18.34 -7.29
CA SER A 69 -29.88 -18.83 -6.62
C SER A 69 -29.16 -17.73 -5.87
N THR A 70 -28.78 -18.02 -4.64
CA THR A 70 -28.00 -17.14 -3.77
C THR A 70 -26.68 -17.83 -3.49
N THR A 71 -25.56 -17.14 -3.74
CA THR A 71 -24.22 -17.67 -3.51
C THR A 71 -23.43 -16.71 -2.65
N LEU A 72 -22.80 -17.24 -1.61
CA LEU A 72 -21.80 -16.55 -0.80
C LEU A 72 -20.43 -17.19 -1.06
N SER A 73 -19.44 -16.41 -1.47
CA SER A 73 -18.08 -16.89 -1.72
C SER A 73 -17.03 -15.95 -1.17
N GLY A 74 -15.79 -16.42 -1.05
CA GLY A 74 -14.70 -15.61 -0.53
C GLY A 74 -13.36 -16.32 -0.58
N THR A 75 -12.34 -15.63 -0.08
CA THR A 75 -11.02 -16.22 0.18
C THR A 75 -10.71 -16.24 1.67
N ALA A 76 -9.90 -17.21 2.09
CA ALA A 76 -9.47 -17.43 3.46
C ALA A 76 -7.99 -17.84 3.52
N LEU A 77 -7.47 -17.93 4.76
CA LEU A 77 -6.06 -18.15 5.10
C LEU A 77 -5.17 -16.92 4.85
N ARG A 78 -3.98 -16.91 5.48
CA ARG A 78 -3.02 -15.78 5.46
C ARG A 78 -2.68 -15.33 4.04
N ASP A 79 -2.51 -16.28 3.12
CA ASP A 79 -2.10 -16.01 1.73
C ASP A 79 -3.30 -15.93 0.77
N ARG A 80 -4.53 -15.90 1.28
CA ARG A 80 -5.79 -15.91 0.50
C ARG A 80 -5.85 -17.04 -0.53
N ASN A 81 -5.21 -18.16 -0.21
CA ASN A 81 -5.03 -19.29 -1.09
C ASN A 81 -6.13 -20.36 -0.95
N LEU A 82 -7.08 -20.19 -0.05
CA LEU A 82 -8.31 -20.98 0.00
C LEU A 82 -9.47 -20.15 -0.56
N ASN A 83 -10.03 -20.55 -1.69
CA ASN A 83 -11.31 -20.02 -2.19
C ASN A 83 -12.43 -20.95 -1.75
N TRP A 84 -13.56 -20.38 -1.35
CA TRP A 84 -14.72 -21.15 -0.94
C TRP A 84 -16.00 -20.50 -1.45
N SER A 85 -17.05 -21.29 -1.60
CA SER A 85 -18.38 -20.84 -1.99
C SER A 85 -19.46 -21.74 -1.38
N LEU A 86 -20.56 -21.14 -1.00
CA LEU A 86 -21.78 -21.76 -0.52
C LEU A 86 -22.92 -21.22 -1.39
N GLN A 87 -23.71 -22.11 -1.98
CA GLN A 87 -24.82 -21.77 -2.85
C GLN A 87 -26.10 -22.46 -2.37
N GLN A 88 -27.22 -21.74 -2.44
CA GLN A 88 -28.55 -22.29 -2.30
C GLN A 88 -29.39 -21.82 -3.47
N SER A 89 -30.13 -22.72 -4.10
CA SER A 89 -31.02 -22.45 -5.23
C SER A 89 -32.37 -23.10 -5.08
N HIS A 90 -33.39 -22.45 -5.62
CA HIS A 90 -34.76 -22.93 -5.66
C HIS A 90 -35.27 -22.88 -7.09
N SER A 91 -35.73 -24.01 -7.62
CA SER A 91 -36.41 -24.15 -8.91
C SER A 91 -37.90 -24.33 -8.68
N THR A 92 -38.73 -23.58 -9.40
CA THR A 92 -40.20 -23.71 -9.30
C THR A 92 -40.74 -25.05 -9.78
N GLN A 93 -39.96 -25.83 -10.54
CA GLN A 93 -40.36 -27.16 -11.02
C GLN A 93 -39.61 -28.28 -10.29
N ASP A 94 -38.29 -28.12 -10.11
CA ASP A 94 -37.44 -29.20 -9.59
C ASP A 94 -37.32 -29.17 -8.06
N GLY A 95 -37.52 -28.01 -7.42
CA GLY A 95 -37.35 -27.84 -5.97
C GLY A 95 -35.99 -27.28 -5.57
N ASP A 96 -35.59 -27.54 -4.32
CA ASP A 96 -34.40 -26.94 -3.70
C ASP A 96 -33.12 -27.69 -4.04
N SER A 97 -32.04 -26.93 -4.24
CA SER A 97 -30.68 -27.42 -4.45
C SER A 97 -29.70 -26.54 -3.69
N GLY A 98 -28.53 -27.08 -3.37
CA GLY A 98 -27.52 -26.33 -2.66
C GLY A 98 -26.17 -27.02 -2.74
N GLY A 99 -25.12 -26.28 -2.47
CA GLY A 99 -23.78 -26.84 -2.55
C GLY A 99 -22.73 -25.99 -1.88
N VAL A 100 -21.64 -26.65 -1.52
CA VAL A 100 -20.44 -26.03 -0.96
C VAL A 100 -19.27 -26.47 -1.81
N ASN A 101 -18.42 -25.53 -2.21
CA ASN A 101 -17.21 -25.82 -2.96
C ASN A 101 -16.04 -25.08 -2.33
N ALA A 102 -14.89 -25.75 -2.23
CA ALA A 102 -13.64 -25.22 -1.69
C ALA A 102 -12.48 -25.60 -2.61
N SER A 103 -11.59 -24.65 -2.87
CA SER A 103 -10.37 -24.85 -3.66
C SER A 103 -9.18 -24.20 -2.97
N TYR A 104 -8.16 -24.99 -2.70
CA TYR A 104 -6.95 -24.59 -2.00
C TYR A 104 -5.74 -24.65 -2.93
N LYS A 105 -5.05 -23.51 -3.09
CA LYS A 105 -3.78 -23.39 -3.81
C LYS A 105 -2.62 -23.59 -2.83
N GLY A 106 -2.13 -24.82 -2.76
CA GLY A 106 -0.97 -25.15 -1.94
C GLY A 106 0.35 -24.97 -2.68
N THR A 107 1.43 -25.07 -1.92
CA THR A 107 2.82 -25.03 -2.44
C THR A 107 3.10 -26.18 -3.40
N TYR A 108 2.65 -27.38 -3.05
CA TYR A 108 2.97 -28.61 -3.77
C TYR A 108 1.88 -29.08 -4.73
N ALA A 109 0.65 -28.62 -4.55
CA ALA A 109 -0.52 -29.01 -5.34
C ALA A 109 -1.71 -28.09 -5.05
N ASN A 110 -2.67 -28.09 -5.97
CA ASN A 110 -3.99 -27.53 -5.79
C ASN A 110 -4.96 -28.65 -5.37
N LEU A 111 -5.79 -28.36 -4.38
CA LEU A 111 -6.82 -29.26 -3.87
C LEU A 111 -8.20 -28.66 -4.11
N ASN A 112 -9.16 -29.47 -4.52
CA ASN A 112 -10.54 -29.06 -4.70
C ASN A 112 -11.45 -30.07 -4.00
N ALA A 113 -12.47 -29.59 -3.33
CA ALA A 113 -13.49 -30.41 -2.70
C ALA A 113 -14.83 -29.69 -2.81
N GLY A 114 -15.89 -30.44 -3.08
CA GLY A 114 -17.22 -29.88 -3.18
C GLY A 114 -18.30 -30.91 -2.87
N TYR A 115 -19.42 -30.43 -2.39
CA TYR A 115 -20.62 -31.21 -2.15
C TYR A 115 -21.79 -30.45 -2.75
N ASN A 116 -22.54 -31.10 -3.62
CA ASN A 116 -23.73 -30.53 -4.24
C ASN A 116 -24.91 -31.48 -4.01
N GLN A 117 -26.03 -30.91 -3.60
CA GLN A 117 -27.29 -31.58 -3.41
C GLN A 117 -28.31 -30.98 -4.37
N SER A 118 -29.00 -31.85 -5.08
CA SER A 118 -30.16 -31.56 -5.90
C SER A 118 -31.35 -32.39 -5.39
N PRO A 119 -32.58 -32.10 -5.83
CA PRO A 119 -33.78 -32.81 -5.40
C PRO A 119 -33.67 -34.34 -5.51
N ASP A 120 -33.08 -34.83 -6.61
CA ASP A 120 -32.97 -36.27 -6.90
C ASP A 120 -31.53 -36.82 -6.82
N SER A 121 -30.55 -36.01 -6.39
CA SER A 121 -29.14 -36.40 -6.46
C SER A 121 -28.28 -35.74 -5.39
N GLN A 122 -27.26 -36.47 -4.94
CA GLN A 122 -26.22 -35.97 -4.06
C GLN A 122 -24.87 -36.34 -4.64
N GLN A 123 -23.99 -35.35 -4.82
CA GLN A 123 -22.68 -35.54 -5.40
C GLN A 123 -21.60 -34.95 -4.50
N VAL A 124 -20.60 -35.77 -4.20
CA VAL A 124 -19.33 -35.32 -3.60
C VAL A 124 -18.29 -35.30 -4.71
N SER A 125 -17.57 -34.20 -4.84
CA SER A 125 -16.44 -34.05 -5.75
C SER A 125 -15.18 -33.75 -4.97
N TYR A 126 -14.06 -34.35 -5.37
CA TYR A 126 -12.75 -34.07 -4.82
C TYR A 126 -11.72 -34.21 -5.94
N GLY A 127 -10.65 -33.42 -5.86
CA GLY A 127 -9.62 -33.45 -6.89
C GLY A 127 -8.31 -32.85 -6.39
N ILE A 128 -7.21 -33.42 -6.86
CA ILE A 128 -5.85 -32.92 -6.65
C ILE A 128 -5.22 -32.69 -8.02
N SER A 129 -4.56 -31.55 -8.19
CA SER A 129 -3.80 -31.25 -9.39
C SER A 129 -2.48 -30.58 -9.02
N GLY A 130 -1.40 -30.95 -9.68
CA GLY A 130 -0.07 -30.43 -9.40
C GLY A 130 0.87 -30.66 -10.58
N GLY A 131 2.09 -30.15 -10.44
CA GLY A 131 3.21 -30.34 -11.35
C GLY A 131 4.35 -31.08 -10.64
N ILE A 132 5.09 -31.86 -11.42
CA ILE A 132 6.34 -32.49 -10.98
C ILE A 132 7.41 -32.06 -11.97
N LEU A 133 8.45 -31.38 -11.46
CA LEU A 133 9.59 -30.97 -12.26
C LEU A 133 10.83 -31.75 -11.82
N ALA A 134 11.36 -32.58 -12.72
CA ALA A 134 12.66 -33.20 -12.56
C ALA A 134 13.75 -32.29 -13.14
N HIS A 135 14.76 -31.96 -12.35
CA HIS A 135 15.90 -31.12 -12.74
C HIS A 135 17.19 -31.64 -12.11
N GLU A 136 18.34 -31.04 -12.46
CA GLU A 136 19.67 -31.48 -12.02
C GLU A 136 19.85 -31.57 -10.49
N ASN A 137 19.00 -30.88 -9.71
CA ASN A 137 19.05 -30.86 -8.24
C ASN A 137 17.91 -31.69 -7.60
N GLY A 138 17.24 -32.55 -8.37
CA GLY A 138 16.22 -33.49 -7.89
C GLY A 138 14.83 -33.23 -8.46
N ILE A 139 13.81 -33.57 -7.67
CA ILE A 139 12.40 -33.47 -8.05
C ILE A 139 11.74 -32.41 -7.19
N THR A 140 11.10 -31.44 -7.83
CA THR A 140 10.35 -30.36 -7.15
C THR A 140 8.88 -30.47 -7.53
N LEU A 141 8.01 -30.52 -6.52
CA LEU A 141 6.56 -30.51 -6.69
C LEU A 141 6.06 -29.06 -6.77
N SER A 142 4.98 -28.84 -7.51
CA SER A 142 4.44 -27.50 -7.70
C SER A 142 2.94 -27.51 -7.97
N GLN A 143 2.36 -26.33 -8.04
CA GLN A 143 1.08 -26.13 -8.71
C GLN A 143 1.15 -26.59 -10.20
N PRO A 144 0.01 -26.88 -10.88
CA PRO A 144 -0.01 -27.40 -12.24
C PRO A 144 0.75 -26.54 -13.26
N ILE A 145 1.59 -27.18 -14.08
CA ILE A 145 2.42 -26.54 -15.10
C ILE A 145 1.83 -26.84 -16.49
N THR A 146 1.46 -25.81 -17.25
CA THR A 146 0.87 -25.97 -18.59
C THR A 146 1.70 -25.34 -19.72
N GLY A 147 2.86 -24.73 -19.42
CA GLY A 147 3.67 -24.03 -20.40
C GLY A 147 5.08 -23.70 -19.90
N ALA A 148 5.58 -22.51 -20.22
CA ALA A 148 6.83 -22.03 -19.65
C ALA A 148 6.70 -21.91 -18.11
N ALA A 149 7.80 -22.17 -17.42
CA ALA A 149 7.86 -22.16 -15.96
C ALA A 149 9.21 -21.61 -15.48
N ILE A 150 9.26 -21.20 -14.22
CA ILE A 150 10.49 -20.73 -13.59
C ILE A 150 10.79 -21.58 -12.37
N LEU A 151 11.93 -22.26 -12.38
CA LEU A 151 12.47 -23.01 -11.24
C LEU A 151 13.24 -22.05 -10.34
N ILE A 152 12.74 -21.85 -9.12
CA ILE A 152 13.47 -21.17 -8.07
C ILE A 152 14.42 -22.15 -7.39
N LYS A 153 15.67 -21.74 -7.24
CA LYS A 153 16.73 -22.46 -6.53
C LYS A 153 17.27 -21.56 -5.43
N ALA A 154 16.87 -21.81 -4.19
CA ALA A 154 17.36 -21.11 -2.99
C ALA A 154 17.75 -22.15 -1.92
N PRO A 155 18.84 -22.92 -2.12
CA PRO A 155 19.13 -24.09 -1.30
C PRO A 155 19.22 -23.78 0.19
N GLY A 156 18.39 -24.42 1.00
CA GLY A 156 18.36 -24.20 2.46
C GLY A 156 17.37 -23.13 2.94
N ALA A 157 16.71 -22.40 2.05
CA ALA A 157 15.63 -21.48 2.37
C ALA A 157 14.28 -22.21 2.26
N SER A 158 13.79 -22.81 3.35
CA SER A 158 12.52 -23.58 3.36
C SER A 158 11.32 -22.69 3.68
N GLY A 159 10.19 -22.90 2.99
CA GLY A 159 8.93 -22.22 3.29
C GLY A 159 8.91 -20.73 2.95
N VAL A 160 9.84 -20.29 2.10
CA VAL A 160 9.95 -18.91 1.65
C VAL A 160 8.93 -18.66 0.54
N SER A 161 8.02 -17.71 0.78
CA SER A 161 7.01 -17.31 -0.19
C SER A 161 7.63 -16.50 -1.33
N VAL A 162 7.01 -16.62 -2.51
CA VAL A 162 7.36 -15.81 -3.68
C VAL A 162 6.36 -14.65 -3.77
N GLU A 163 6.85 -13.43 -3.91
CA GLU A 163 5.99 -12.25 -4.01
C GLU A 163 5.07 -12.33 -5.23
N ASN A 164 3.84 -11.83 -5.07
CA ASN A 164 2.80 -11.86 -6.11
C ASN A 164 2.41 -13.25 -6.64
N GLN A 165 2.80 -14.34 -5.94
CA GLN A 165 2.47 -15.72 -6.32
C GLN A 165 1.71 -16.43 -5.18
N THR A 166 0.38 -16.43 -5.28
CA THR A 166 -0.50 -17.04 -4.25
C THR A 166 -0.20 -18.53 -4.05
N GLY A 167 0.16 -18.89 -2.82
CA GLY A 167 0.40 -20.28 -2.42
C GLY A 167 1.72 -20.87 -2.94
N VAL A 168 2.57 -20.10 -3.63
CA VAL A 168 3.87 -20.57 -4.12
C VAL A 168 4.94 -20.25 -3.06
N ALA A 169 5.57 -21.29 -2.53
CA ALA A 169 6.66 -21.19 -1.56
C ALA A 169 7.72 -22.24 -1.82
N THR A 170 8.93 -22.07 -1.29
CA THR A 170 10.00 -23.07 -1.40
C THR A 170 9.71 -24.34 -0.59
N ASP A 171 10.09 -25.49 -1.16
CA ASP A 171 10.05 -26.78 -0.49
C ASP A 171 11.07 -26.85 0.66
N PHE A 172 11.07 -27.97 1.38
CA PHE A 172 12.01 -28.23 2.48
C PHE A 172 13.50 -28.17 2.08
N ARG A 173 13.82 -28.24 0.78
CA ARG A 173 15.19 -28.15 0.24
C ARG A 173 15.51 -26.74 -0.25
N GLY A 174 14.51 -25.88 -0.44
CA GLY A 174 14.65 -24.53 -0.96
C GLY A 174 14.34 -24.38 -2.45
N TYR A 175 13.51 -25.27 -3.01
CA TYR A 175 13.13 -25.25 -4.43
C TYR A 175 11.63 -25.07 -4.60
N THR A 176 11.22 -24.30 -5.62
CA THR A 176 9.82 -24.21 -6.03
C THR A 176 9.71 -23.85 -7.49
N VAL A 177 8.51 -23.93 -8.05
CA VAL A 177 8.25 -23.61 -9.45
C VAL A 177 7.14 -22.57 -9.52
N ILE A 178 7.40 -21.46 -10.21
CA ILE A 178 6.36 -20.54 -10.66
C ILE A 178 5.79 -21.10 -11.97
N PRO A 179 4.53 -21.58 -11.98
CA PRO A 179 3.95 -22.16 -13.18
C PRO A 179 3.39 -21.07 -14.11
N ASN A 180 3.15 -21.46 -15.36
CA ASN A 180 2.27 -20.74 -16.31
C ASN A 180 2.69 -19.29 -16.60
N VAL A 181 3.99 -19.07 -16.79
CA VAL A 181 4.54 -17.76 -17.14
C VAL A 181 4.43 -17.48 -18.63
N THR A 182 4.20 -16.21 -18.97
CA THR A 182 4.11 -15.71 -20.35
C THR A 182 5.48 -15.75 -21.01
N PRO A 183 5.64 -16.46 -22.15
CA PRO A 183 6.89 -16.47 -22.88
C PRO A 183 7.32 -15.09 -23.36
N TYR A 184 8.64 -14.87 -23.45
CA TYR A 184 9.31 -13.66 -23.93
C TYR A 184 9.05 -12.40 -23.08
N TYR A 185 8.52 -12.58 -21.88
CA TYR A 185 8.27 -11.50 -20.93
C TYR A 185 9.38 -11.43 -19.87
N ARG A 186 9.67 -10.20 -19.39
CA ARG A 186 10.62 -9.95 -18.31
C ARG A 186 9.95 -10.23 -16.97
N TYR A 187 10.44 -11.22 -16.23
CA TYR A 187 9.97 -11.51 -14.87
C TYR A 187 11.01 -11.05 -13.86
N ASP A 188 10.61 -10.15 -12.97
CA ASP A 188 11.34 -9.81 -11.74
C ASP A 188 10.74 -10.64 -10.61
N ILE A 189 11.55 -11.52 -10.03
CA ILE A 189 11.12 -12.51 -9.04
C ILE A 189 11.74 -12.15 -7.70
N SER A 190 10.88 -11.73 -6.78
CA SER A 190 11.27 -11.43 -5.41
C SER A 190 10.83 -12.52 -4.45
N LEU A 191 11.73 -12.93 -3.56
CA LEU A 191 11.43 -13.78 -2.42
C LEU A 191 11.04 -12.91 -1.22
N ASP A 192 9.92 -13.23 -0.58
CA ASP A 192 9.37 -12.47 0.55
C ASP A 192 10.25 -12.65 1.80
N SER A 193 11.01 -11.60 2.13
CA SER A 193 11.95 -11.57 3.25
C SER A 193 11.29 -11.73 4.62
N SER A 194 9.97 -11.47 4.73
CA SER A 194 9.21 -11.68 5.97
C SER A 194 8.98 -13.16 6.28
N THR A 195 9.11 -14.02 5.27
CA THR A 195 8.96 -15.48 5.40
C THR A 195 10.29 -16.20 5.57
N PHE A 196 11.41 -15.47 5.61
CA PHE A 196 12.71 -16.08 5.85
C PHE A 196 12.78 -16.59 7.29
N ALA A 197 13.30 -17.81 7.46
CA ALA A 197 13.61 -18.30 8.79
C ALA A 197 14.64 -17.39 9.47
N ASP A 198 14.61 -17.32 10.80
CA ASP A 198 15.51 -16.48 11.59
C ASP A 198 17.00 -16.75 11.35
N ASN A 199 17.32 -17.96 10.89
CA ASN A 199 18.66 -18.45 10.59
C ASN A 199 18.92 -18.60 9.08
N VAL A 200 18.20 -17.87 8.24
CA VAL A 200 18.41 -17.85 6.78
C VAL A 200 18.46 -16.40 6.31
N ASP A 201 19.45 -16.09 5.48
CA ASP A 201 19.55 -14.84 4.75
C ASP A 201 19.77 -15.07 3.26
N ILE A 202 19.23 -14.18 2.45
CA ILE A 202 19.39 -14.17 0.99
C ILE A 202 19.73 -12.73 0.61
N PRO A 203 21.02 -12.39 0.45
CA PRO A 203 21.45 -11.00 0.28
C PRO A 203 20.84 -10.31 -0.95
N LEU A 204 20.66 -11.07 -2.04
CA LEU A 204 19.98 -10.65 -3.25
C LEU A 204 18.71 -11.47 -3.41
N ASN A 205 17.61 -11.02 -2.82
CA ASN A 205 16.32 -11.71 -2.85
C ASN A 205 15.49 -11.41 -4.12
N ASN A 206 16.04 -10.71 -5.11
CA ASN A 206 15.39 -10.45 -6.41
C ASN A 206 16.24 -10.98 -7.56
N GLN A 207 15.61 -11.61 -8.55
CA GLN A 207 16.23 -12.13 -9.78
C GLN A 207 15.38 -11.81 -11.00
N THR A 208 16.02 -11.44 -12.11
CA THR A 208 15.33 -11.19 -13.39
C THR A 208 15.55 -12.35 -14.36
N VAL A 209 14.48 -12.88 -14.96
CA VAL A 209 14.55 -13.95 -15.97
C VAL A 209 13.65 -13.68 -17.17
N TYR A 210 13.96 -14.32 -18.30
CA TYR A 210 13.23 -14.19 -19.57
C TYR A 210 12.88 -15.58 -20.14
N PRO A 211 11.74 -16.18 -19.74
CA PRO A 211 11.34 -17.50 -20.20
C PRO A 211 10.99 -17.52 -21.69
N THR A 212 11.52 -18.45 -22.47
CA THR A 212 11.03 -18.71 -23.84
C THR A 212 9.86 -19.70 -23.81
N ARG A 213 9.20 -19.91 -24.95
CA ARG A 213 8.03 -20.80 -25.03
C ARG A 213 8.40 -22.21 -24.54
N ASN A 214 7.63 -22.72 -23.58
CA ASN A 214 7.82 -24.03 -22.94
C ASN A 214 9.19 -24.25 -22.27
N ALA A 215 9.94 -23.18 -22.02
CA ALA A 215 11.20 -23.29 -21.28
C ALA A 215 10.95 -23.34 -19.77
N VAL A 216 11.83 -24.07 -19.09
CA VAL A 216 11.98 -24.00 -17.64
C VAL A 216 13.25 -23.22 -17.35
N VAL A 217 13.10 -21.95 -16.98
CA VAL A 217 14.25 -21.08 -16.66
C VAL A 217 14.54 -21.14 -15.17
N ARG A 218 15.81 -21.03 -14.79
CA ARG A 218 16.23 -21.07 -13.39
C ARG A 218 16.44 -19.66 -12.85
N ALA A 219 15.84 -19.37 -11.70
CA ALA A 219 16.18 -18.22 -10.87
C ALA A 219 16.96 -18.74 -9.65
N ALA A 220 18.25 -18.45 -9.58
CA ALA A 220 19.13 -18.93 -8.52
C ALA A 220 19.40 -17.83 -7.50
N TYR A 221 19.31 -18.19 -6.22
CA TYR A 221 19.52 -17.31 -5.09
C TYR A 221 20.59 -17.88 -4.17
N ASP A 222 21.58 -17.06 -3.83
CA ASP A 222 22.61 -17.42 -2.88
C ASP A 222 22.03 -17.30 -1.47
N THR A 223 21.86 -18.46 -0.85
CA THR A 223 21.25 -18.59 0.47
C THR A 223 22.35 -18.83 1.50
N HIS A 224 22.39 -17.97 2.52
CA HIS A 224 23.32 -18.08 3.63
C HIS A 224 22.57 -18.58 4.86
N LYS A 225 23.01 -19.72 5.40
CA LYS A 225 22.48 -20.24 6.66
C LYS A 225 23.21 -19.58 7.81
N GLY A 226 22.47 -18.91 8.68
CA GLY A 226 22.95 -18.29 9.89
C GLY A 226 22.14 -17.06 10.23
N TYR A 227 22.47 -16.45 11.36
CA TYR A 227 21.73 -15.34 11.93
C TYR A 227 22.11 -14.01 11.26
N ARG A 228 21.13 -13.09 11.26
CA ARG A 228 21.32 -11.69 10.88
C ARG A 228 21.51 -10.88 12.15
N VAL A 229 22.67 -10.25 12.30
CA VAL A 229 23.04 -9.55 13.53
C VAL A 229 23.63 -8.19 13.20
N LEU A 230 23.18 -7.17 13.92
CA LEU A 230 23.83 -5.87 13.97
C LEU A 230 24.73 -5.83 15.19
N LEU A 231 26.04 -5.85 14.97
CA LEU A 231 27.05 -5.80 16.04
C LEU A 231 27.62 -4.40 16.15
N THR A 232 27.94 -3.97 17.38
CA THR A 232 28.69 -2.75 17.64
C THR A 232 30.10 -3.13 18.06
N LEU A 233 31.09 -2.78 17.25
CA LEU A 233 32.49 -3.13 17.45
C LEU A 233 33.25 -1.97 18.11
N THR A 234 33.79 -2.23 19.31
CA THR A 234 34.62 -1.27 20.06
C THR A 234 36.05 -1.79 20.19
N ARG A 235 37.01 -0.89 20.05
CA ARG A 235 38.44 -1.15 20.22
C ARG A 235 38.77 -1.21 21.71
N SER A 236 39.92 -1.78 22.06
CA SER A 236 40.37 -1.90 23.46
C SER A 236 40.53 -0.57 24.20
N ASN A 237 40.66 0.55 23.46
CA ASN A 237 40.72 1.91 24.00
C ASN A 237 39.33 2.54 24.23
N GLY A 238 38.23 1.81 23.97
CA GLY A 238 36.85 2.28 24.12
C GLY A 238 36.30 3.06 22.91
N GLU A 239 37.12 3.31 21.88
CA GLU A 239 36.67 3.97 20.65
C GLU A 239 36.00 2.97 19.69
N PRO A 240 35.06 3.42 18.84
CA PRO A 240 34.46 2.56 17.82
C PRO A 240 35.50 2.15 16.77
N VAL A 241 35.29 0.98 16.16
CA VAL A 241 36.03 0.60 14.95
C VAL A 241 35.73 1.64 13.85
N PRO A 242 36.74 2.10 13.09
CA PRO A 242 36.55 3.16 12.10
C PRO A 242 35.62 2.73 10.96
N PHE A 243 34.89 3.72 10.43
CA PHE A 243 34.07 3.57 9.24
C PHE A 243 34.89 3.02 8.06
N GLY A 244 34.30 2.11 7.29
CA GLY A 244 34.95 1.51 6.12
C GLY A 244 35.86 0.32 6.45
N ALA A 245 36.00 -0.06 7.73
CA ALA A 245 36.61 -1.33 8.10
C ALA A 245 35.80 -2.51 7.54
N THR A 246 36.45 -3.60 7.16
CA THR A 246 35.79 -4.81 6.69
C THR A 246 35.76 -5.85 7.81
N ALA A 247 34.59 -6.41 8.10
CA ALA A 247 34.39 -7.47 9.09
C ALA A 247 33.97 -8.76 8.39
N SER A 248 34.58 -9.87 8.77
CA SER A 248 34.29 -11.22 8.22
C SER A 248 34.39 -12.25 9.33
N VAL A 249 33.66 -13.36 9.20
CA VAL A 249 33.74 -14.48 10.14
C VAL A 249 34.95 -15.35 9.77
N ASP A 250 35.77 -15.70 10.75
CA ASP A 250 36.93 -16.57 10.56
C ASP A 250 36.49 -17.93 9.98
N GLY A 251 37.14 -18.36 8.90
CA GLY A 251 36.82 -19.61 8.20
C GLY A 251 35.56 -19.59 7.32
N GLN A 252 34.87 -18.45 7.17
CA GLN A 252 33.80 -18.29 6.16
C GLN A 252 34.30 -17.59 4.88
N ASP A 253 33.50 -17.71 3.81
CA ASP A 253 33.81 -17.12 2.52
C ASP A 253 34.00 -15.59 2.62
N ALA A 254 35.06 -15.06 2.03
CA ALA A 254 35.39 -13.63 2.06
C ALA A 254 34.30 -12.76 1.42
N ASN A 255 33.43 -13.36 0.60
CA ASN A 255 32.26 -12.72 0.00
C ASN A 255 31.16 -12.37 1.01
N LEU A 256 31.22 -12.88 2.24
CA LEU A 256 30.32 -12.54 3.35
C LEU A 256 30.86 -11.39 4.22
N ALA A 257 31.93 -10.72 3.78
CA ALA A 257 32.48 -9.59 4.49
C ALA A 257 31.53 -8.38 4.41
N SER A 258 31.24 -7.79 5.56
CA SER A 258 30.43 -6.58 5.69
C SER A 258 31.29 -5.37 6.04
N ILE A 259 30.79 -4.19 5.71
CA ILE A 259 31.47 -2.92 5.99
C ILE A 259 30.95 -2.33 7.29
N VAL A 260 31.86 -1.89 8.14
CA VAL A 260 31.56 -1.17 9.38
C VAL A 260 31.09 0.24 9.04
N GLY A 261 29.87 0.57 9.45
CA GLY A 261 29.22 1.86 9.31
C GLY A 261 29.62 2.85 10.42
N ASP A 262 28.77 3.84 10.66
CA ASP A 262 29.01 4.84 11.70
C ASP A 262 28.94 4.20 13.09
N LYS A 263 29.66 4.80 14.06
CA LYS A 263 29.74 4.33 15.46
C LYS A 263 30.24 2.89 15.63
N GLY A 264 30.95 2.34 14.64
CA GLY A 264 31.50 0.99 14.71
C GLY A 264 30.45 -0.11 14.52
N GLN A 265 29.28 0.20 13.96
CA GLN A 265 28.21 -0.79 13.75
C GLN A 265 28.43 -1.57 12.45
N VAL A 266 28.19 -2.87 12.47
CA VAL A 266 28.27 -3.72 11.29
C VAL A 266 27.12 -4.71 11.24
N PHE A 267 26.45 -4.78 10.10
CA PHE A 267 25.41 -5.76 9.83
C PHE A 267 26.02 -6.96 9.14
N LEU A 268 25.89 -8.13 9.75
CA LEU A 268 26.42 -9.40 9.25
C LEU A 268 25.27 -10.39 9.11
N SER A 269 25.33 -11.20 8.06
CA SER A 269 24.36 -12.25 7.79
C SER A 269 25.02 -13.61 7.59
N GLY A 270 24.28 -14.70 7.83
CA GLY A 270 24.85 -16.05 7.77
C GLY A 270 25.78 -16.39 8.95
N LEU A 271 25.69 -15.66 10.07
CA LEU A 271 26.52 -15.90 11.25
C LEU A 271 26.14 -17.23 11.94
N PRO A 272 27.11 -18.10 12.27
CA PRO A 272 26.86 -19.17 13.25
C PRO A 272 26.53 -18.60 14.63
N GLU A 273 26.00 -19.41 15.54
CA GLU A 273 25.63 -18.98 16.91
C GLU A 273 26.83 -18.46 17.71
N GLU A 274 28.01 -19.01 17.46
CA GLU A 274 29.27 -18.56 18.04
C GLU A 274 30.38 -18.56 16.99
N GLY A 275 31.35 -17.66 17.15
CA GLY A 275 32.46 -17.55 16.21
C GLY A 275 33.40 -16.39 16.52
N LEU A 276 34.42 -16.28 15.67
CA LEU A 276 35.42 -15.22 15.73
C LEU A 276 35.25 -14.29 14.54
N LEU A 277 35.14 -12.98 14.78
CA LEU A 277 35.13 -11.95 13.75
C LEU A 277 36.52 -11.38 13.53
N LEU A 278 36.94 -11.39 12.27
CA LEU A 278 38.15 -10.74 11.76
C LEU A 278 37.77 -9.39 11.16
N VAL A 279 38.28 -8.31 11.74
CA VAL A 279 37.96 -6.94 11.34
C VAL A 279 39.23 -6.22 10.91
N ASN A 280 39.30 -5.75 9.67
CA ASN A 280 40.51 -5.16 9.09
C ASN A 280 40.26 -3.73 8.60
N TRP A 281 41.19 -2.82 8.88
CA TRP A 281 41.21 -1.46 8.31
C TRP A 281 42.65 -0.99 8.10
N GLY A 282 43.00 -0.67 6.85
CA GLY A 282 44.37 -0.32 6.49
C GLY A 282 45.37 -1.41 6.90
N SER A 283 46.34 -1.06 7.76
CA SER A 283 47.34 -1.97 8.32
C SER A 283 46.97 -2.57 9.69
N ALA A 284 45.81 -2.19 10.25
CA ALA A 284 45.38 -2.63 11.57
C ALA A 284 44.26 -3.67 11.47
N SER A 285 44.25 -4.61 12.42
CA SER A 285 43.25 -5.66 12.52
C SER A 285 42.76 -5.83 13.96
N CYS A 286 41.49 -6.17 14.13
CA CYS A 286 40.88 -6.58 15.39
C CYS A 286 40.29 -7.98 15.26
N ARG A 287 40.25 -8.70 16.39
CA ARG A 287 39.59 -9.99 16.54
C ARG A 287 38.54 -9.86 17.62
N ALA A 288 37.31 -10.26 17.34
CA ALA A 288 36.20 -10.18 18.28
C ALA A 288 35.45 -11.52 18.34
N ASP A 289 35.50 -12.18 19.49
CA ASP A 289 34.65 -13.34 19.77
C ASP A 289 33.21 -12.90 19.97
N TYR A 290 32.26 -13.67 19.47
CA TYR A 290 30.85 -13.44 19.68
C TYR A 290 30.12 -14.74 20.00
N HIS A 291 29.05 -14.61 20.80
CA HIS A 291 28.13 -15.69 21.12
C HIS A 291 26.70 -15.10 21.15
N LEU A 292 25.83 -15.63 20.31
CA LEU A 292 24.47 -15.13 20.10
C LEU A 292 23.51 -15.82 21.07
N ASP A 293 23.00 -15.09 22.06
CA ASP A 293 21.98 -15.60 22.97
C ASP A 293 20.60 -15.60 22.27
N ILE A 294 20.32 -16.66 21.52
CA ILE A 294 19.08 -16.86 20.76
C ILE A 294 17.87 -17.19 21.64
N SER A 295 18.08 -17.51 22.93
CA SER A 295 17.02 -17.89 23.87
C SER A 295 16.14 -16.71 24.31
N LYS A 296 16.71 -15.51 24.42
CA LYS A 296 16.01 -14.28 24.86
C LYS A 296 14.98 -13.74 23.87
N LYS A 297 15.02 -14.15 22.60
CA LYS A 297 14.02 -13.75 21.58
C LYS A 297 12.67 -14.47 21.81
N TYR A 298 12.71 -15.71 22.31
CA TYR A 298 11.52 -16.50 22.61
C TYR A 298 10.77 -16.03 23.88
N GLU A 299 11.48 -15.48 24.88
CA GLU A 299 10.82 -14.96 26.10
C GLU A 299 10.08 -13.64 25.86
N ARG A 300 10.60 -12.75 25.00
CA ARG A 300 9.93 -11.47 24.68
C ARG A 300 8.63 -11.65 23.88
N HIS A 301 8.54 -12.66 23.02
CA HIS A 301 7.27 -13.03 22.37
C HIS A 301 6.28 -13.69 23.35
N ARG A 302 6.80 -14.46 24.32
CA ARG A 302 5.95 -15.17 25.30
C ARG A 302 5.32 -14.26 26.34
N ASP A 303 5.94 -13.14 26.71
CA ASP A 303 5.36 -12.19 27.66
C ASP A 303 4.40 -11.17 27.00
N GLY A 304 4.50 -10.97 25.67
CA GLY A 304 3.50 -10.23 24.89
C GLY A 304 2.22 -11.03 24.57
N GLU A 305 2.28 -12.37 24.64
CA GLU A 305 1.16 -13.27 24.35
C GLU A 305 0.41 -13.79 25.60
N ARG A 306 0.75 -13.32 26.81
CA ARG A 306 -0.03 -13.64 28.01
C ARG A 306 -1.33 -12.83 28.06
N ARG A 307 -2.29 -13.15 27.19
CA ARG A 307 -3.75 -13.18 27.45
C ARG A 307 -4.55 -13.53 26.20
N LEU A 308 -4.41 -14.73 25.65
CA LEU A 308 -5.54 -15.43 25.01
C LEU A 308 -5.31 -16.95 25.15
N PRO A 309 -6.18 -17.70 25.86
CA PRO A 309 -5.95 -19.13 26.06
C PRO A 309 -6.21 -19.90 24.77
N VAL A 310 -5.16 -20.54 24.27
CA VAL A 310 -5.18 -21.63 23.28
C VAL A 310 -5.94 -22.82 23.88
N ARG A 311 -7.26 -22.86 23.65
CA ARG A 311 -8.05 -24.08 23.82
C ARG A 311 -9.29 -24.05 22.92
N ASN A 312 -9.21 -24.81 21.83
CA ASN A 312 -10.29 -25.39 21.00
C ASN A 312 -10.32 -24.96 19.52
N THR A 313 -9.43 -25.58 18.73
CA THR A 313 -9.53 -25.73 17.27
C THR A 313 -10.67 -26.68 16.80
N MET A 314 -11.66 -26.97 17.66
CA MET A 314 -12.86 -27.76 17.32
C MET A 314 -14.18 -27.06 17.64
N LYS A 315 -14.16 -25.76 18.01
CA LYS A 315 -15.40 -24.99 18.28
C LYS A 315 -15.89 -24.10 17.14
N ASN A 316 -15.07 -23.84 16.12
CA ASN A 316 -15.41 -22.92 15.04
C ASN A 316 -16.25 -23.54 13.90
N LEU A 317 -16.56 -24.83 13.97
CA LEU A 317 -17.47 -25.47 13.01
C LEU A 317 -18.95 -25.40 13.44
N TRP A 318 -19.22 -25.21 14.74
CA TRP A 318 -20.59 -25.15 15.28
C TRP A 318 -21.22 -23.75 15.23
N ILE A 319 -20.41 -22.69 15.14
CA ILE A 319 -20.90 -21.30 15.12
C ILE A 319 -21.48 -20.92 13.75
N LEU A 320 -21.05 -21.59 12.66
CA LEU A 320 -21.62 -21.39 11.33
C LEU A 320 -22.95 -22.13 11.11
N LEU A 321 -23.27 -23.12 11.96
CA LEU A 321 -24.54 -23.86 11.92
C LEU A 321 -25.61 -23.27 12.85
N ALA A 322 -25.21 -22.49 13.85
CA ALA A 322 -26.12 -21.88 14.85
C ALA A 322 -26.77 -20.55 14.41
N LEU A 323 -26.45 -20.02 13.23
CA LEU A 323 -27.06 -18.80 12.66
C LEU A 323 -28.33 -19.05 11.84
N SER A 324 -28.81 -20.30 11.78
CA SER A 324 -30.07 -20.66 11.09
C SER A 324 -31.30 -20.73 12.02
N LEU A 325 -31.14 -20.48 13.33
CA LEU A 325 -32.24 -20.58 14.32
C LEU A 325 -32.17 -19.44 15.35
N PHE A 326 -32.30 -18.19 14.91
CA PHE A 326 -32.70 -17.08 15.78
C PHE A 326 -33.62 -16.13 14.99
N SER A 327 -34.83 -16.60 14.71
CA SER A 327 -35.97 -15.72 14.51
C SER A 327 -36.52 -15.33 15.88
N GLY A 328 -36.46 -14.05 16.21
CA GLY A 328 -37.16 -13.46 17.34
C GLY A 328 -36.23 -12.94 18.43
N HIS A 329 -36.01 -11.63 18.41
CA HIS A 329 -36.33 -10.64 19.45
C HIS A 329 -35.36 -9.47 19.25
N ALA A 330 -35.72 -8.58 18.32
CA ALA A 330 -35.09 -7.28 18.22
C ALA A 330 -35.46 -6.49 19.48
N LEU A 331 -34.46 -6.05 20.23
CA LEU A 331 -34.62 -4.91 21.13
C LEU A 331 -34.88 -3.69 20.24
N ALA A 332 -35.98 -3.00 20.50
CA ALA A 332 -36.36 -1.80 19.81
C ALA A 332 -35.36 -0.68 20.14
N GLU A 333 -34.43 -0.44 19.23
CA GLU A 333 -33.85 0.88 18.96
C GLU A 333 -34.63 1.45 17.77
N GLU A 334 -35.03 2.72 17.83
CA GLU A 334 -35.93 3.34 16.85
C GLU A 334 -35.48 3.04 15.42
N THR A 335 -36.22 2.15 14.75
CA THR A 335 -35.81 1.61 13.45
C THR A 335 -35.82 2.70 12.40
N MET A 336 -34.70 2.86 11.70
CA MET A 336 -34.43 3.88 10.67
C MET A 336 -35.30 3.76 9.40
N GLY A 337 -36.29 2.85 9.39
CA GLY A 337 -37.07 2.47 8.21
C GLY A 337 -36.25 1.70 7.16
N ASN A 338 -36.85 1.32 6.02
CA ASN A 338 -36.11 0.68 4.93
C ASN A 338 -35.37 1.76 4.13
N GLY A 339 -34.04 1.77 4.17
CA GLY A 339 -33.24 2.72 3.37
C GLY A 339 -31.76 2.37 3.41
N SER A 340 -31.00 2.84 2.43
CA SER A 340 -29.56 2.57 2.38
C SER A 340 -28.76 3.31 3.46
N GLY A 341 -29.35 4.35 4.05
CA GLY A 341 -28.74 5.20 5.06
C GLY A 341 -27.68 6.17 4.51
N TRP A 342 -27.32 6.07 3.23
CA TRP A 342 -26.38 6.98 2.59
C TRP A 342 -27.00 8.37 2.41
N CYS A 343 -26.16 9.39 2.55
CA CYS A 343 -26.56 10.76 2.32
C CYS A 343 -26.00 11.28 1.00
N GLN A 344 -26.73 12.21 0.40
CA GLN A 344 -26.43 12.91 -0.85
C GLN A 344 -26.50 14.42 -0.61
N PRO A 345 -25.63 15.24 -1.24
CA PRO A 345 -25.70 16.68 -1.07
C PRO A 345 -26.89 17.22 -1.87
N THR A 346 -27.63 18.19 -1.33
CA THR A 346 -28.83 18.71 -2.00
C THR A 346 -28.53 19.66 -3.16
N SER A 347 -27.36 20.30 -3.15
CA SER A 347 -26.90 21.28 -4.15
C SER A 347 -25.61 20.87 -4.85
N GLY A 348 -25.28 19.58 -4.87
CA GLY A 348 -23.98 19.07 -5.31
C GLY A 348 -22.92 19.11 -4.22
N ALA A 349 -21.81 18.39 -4.43
CA ALA A 349 -20.73 18.28 -3.46
C ALA A 349 -20.14 19.67 -3.15
N HIS A 350 -19.97 19.97 -1.86
CA HIS A 350 -19.42 21.26 -1.43
C HIS A 350 -17.88 21.26 -1.52
N THR A 351 -17.28 22.31 -2.06
CA THR A 351 -15.81 22.38 -2.16
C THR A 351 -15.24 23.31 -1.10
N PHE A 352 -14.44 22.75 -0.20
CA PHE A 352 -13.58 23.49 0.72
C PHE A 352 -12.20 23.65 0.09
N PHE A 353 -11.89 24.87 -0.34
CA PHE A 353 -10.58 25.19 -0.90
C PHE A 353 -9.66 25.74 0.20
N PHE A 354 -8.45 25.20 0.29
CA PHE A 354 -7.38 25.80 1.09
C PHE A 354 -6.18 26.18 0.21
N PRO A 355 -5.79 27.46 0.20
CA PRO A 355 -4.55 27.87 -0.45
C PRO A 355 -3.35 27.47 0.40
N LEU A 356 -2.28 27.02 -0.25
CA LEU A 356 -1.01 26.70 0.38
C LEU A 356 0.08 27.63 -0.16
N ASP A 357 0.47 28.64 0.60
CA ASP A 357 1.60 29.51 0.26
C ASP A 357 2.62 29.45 1.39
N GLN A 358 3.68 28.66 1.20
CA GLN A 358 4.70 28.43 2.21
C GLN A 358 6.09 28.83 1.72
N THR A 359 6.86 29.47 2.60
CA THR A 359 8.25 29.84 2.33
C THR A 359 9.16 29.21 3.38
N ILE A 360 10.03 28.29 2.96
CA ILE A 360 10.99 27.64 3.85
C ILE A 360 12.25 28.52 3.91
N THR A 361 12.32 29.41 4.90
CA THR A 361 13.42 30.37 5.02
C THR A 361 14.70 29.77 5.60
N ASP A 362 14.58 28.73 6.43
CA ASP A 362 15.72 28.03 7.02
C ASP A 362 16.19 26.90 6.10
N THR A 363 17.48 26.91 5.76
CA THR A 363 18.09 25.87 4.92
C THR A 363 18.06 24.49 5.58
N ASP A 364 18.06 24.44 6.91
CA ASP A 364 18.01 23.17 7.66
C ASP A 364 16.61 22.56 7.69
N GLU A 365 15.58 23.33 7.33
CA GLU A 365 14.21 22.86 7.15
C GLU A 365 13.94 22.34 5.73
N ASN A 366 14.79 22.69 4.75
CA ASN A 366 14.74 22.17 3.39
C ASN A 366 15.63 20.92 3.20
N GLN A 367 15.32 19.85 3.91
CA GLN A 367 16.05 18.58 3.81
C GLN A 367 15.09 17.40 3.65
N ALA A 368 15.56 16.33 3.01
CA ALA A 368 14.82 15.08 2.96
C ALA A 368 14.50 14.60 4.39
N GLY A 369 13.25 14.22 4.64
CA GLY A 369 12.80 13.82 5.98
C GLY A 369 12.09 14.92 6.78
N LYS A 370 12.12 16.17 6.32
CA LYS A 370 11.47 17.31 7.00
C LYS A 370 9.98 17.38 6.66
N ILE A 371 9.19 17.92 7.59
CA ILE A 371 7.74 18.00 7.50
C ILE A 371 7.31 19.46 7.63
N VAL A 372 6.58 19.96 6.63
CA VAL A 372 5.88 21.25 6.68
C VAL A 372 4.45 20.98 7.18
N LYS A 373 4.03 21.66 8.24
CA LYS A 373 2.72 21.42 8.88
C LYS A 373 1.79 22.58 8.62
N GLU A 374 0.64 22.29 8.03
CA GLU A 374 -0.38 23.28 7.71
C GLU A 374 -1.74 22.85 8.24
N SER A 375 -2.67 23.80 8.31
CA SER A 375 -4.04 23.51 8.72
C SER A 375 -5.00 24.40 7.96
N TRP A 376 -6.19 23.89 7.72
CA TRP A 376 -7.28 24.68 7.17
C TRP A 376 -8.43 24.77 8.16
N SER A 377 -9.08 25.92 8.16
CA SER A 377 -10.29 26.19 8.93
C SER A 377 -11.11 27.21 8.14
N VAL A 378 -11.84 26.71 7.14
CA VAL A 378 -12.62 27.54 6.22
C VAL A 378 -14.09 27.59 6.67
N GLY A 379 -14.75 28.71 6.39
CA GLY A 379 -16.19 28.81 6.56
C GLY A 379 -16.93 28.09 5.43
N GLY A 380 -18.16 27.67 5.69
CA GLY A 380 -19.00 27.02 4.69
C GLY A 380 -19.92 26.00 5.34
N GLU A 381 -21.20 26.10 5.01
CA GLU A 381 -22.21 25.12 5.38
C GLU A 381 -22.84 24.59 4.10
N TYR A 382 -23.14 23.30 4.10
CA TYR A 382 -23.83 22.66 3.00
C TYR A 382 -24.91 21.73 3.53
N SER A 383 -25.82 21.37 2.63
CA SER A 383 -27.02 20.64 2.97
C SER A 383 -26.95 19.21 2.45
N ALA A 384 -27.39 18.26 3.28
CA ALA A 384 -27.41 16.84 2.93
C ALA A 384 -28.80 16.24 3.14
N ARG A 385 -29.17 15.30 2.27
CA ARG A 385 -30.37 14.49 2.37
C ARG A 385 -29.98 13.02 2.44
N CYS A 386 -30.48 12.33 3.46
CA CYS A 386 -30.19 10.92 3.68
C CYS A 386 -31.34 10.03 3.22
N ASP A 387 -31.00 8.86 2.67
CA ASP A 387 -31.92 7.84 2.20
C ASP A 387 -32.39 6.94 3.36
N CYS A 388 -33.60 7.20 3.84
CA CYS A 388 -34.23 6.53 4.98
C CYS A 388 -35.73 6.81 4.95
N ASP A 389 -36.56 5.84 5.31
CA ASP A 389 -38.03 5.98 5.27
C ASP A 389 -38.60 6.77 6.46
N ASN A 390 -37.89 6.79 7.59
CA ASN A 390 -38.37 7.43 8.81
C ASN A 390 -38.03 8.94 8.83
N LYS A 391 -39.04 9.80 8.61
CA LYS A 391 -38.89 11.26 8.58
C LYS A 391 -38.47 11.89 9.92
N ASP A 392 -38.76 11.21 11.03
CA ASP A 392 -38.51 11.70 12.38
C ASP A 392 -37.20 11.15 12.98
N TYR A 393 -36.50 10.25 12.28
CA TYR A 393 -35.25 9.69 12.77
C TYR A 393 -34.25 10.79 13.15
N ARG A 394 -33.67 10.67 14.34
CA ARG A 394 -32.54 11.47 14.82
C ARG A 394 -31.50 10.48 15.33
N GLY A 395 -30.29 10.61 14.84
CA GLY A 395 -29.24 9.66 15.18
C GLY A 395 -27.88 10.13 14.72
N VAL A 396 -26.85 9.43 15.19
CA VAL A 396 -25.45 9.74 14.91
C VAL A 396 -25.17 9.73 13.40
N ASN A 397 -24.18 10.53 13.02
CA ASN A 397 -23.66 10.57 11.66
C ASN A 397 -22.35 9.77 11.58
N TYR A 398 -22.23 8.93 10.57
CA TYR A 398 -21.02 8.19 10.26
C TYR A 398 -20.32 8.79 9.05
N PHE A 399 -19.08 9.21 9.24
CA PHE A 399 -18.25 9.81 8.22
C PHE A 399 -17.27 8.81 7.62
N THR A 400 -17.02 8.93 6.33
CA THR A 400 -15.99 8.17 5.61
C THR A 400 -15.22 9.15 4.73
N ALA A 401 -13.89 9.10 4.74
CA ALA A 401 -13.06 9.98 3.94
C ALA A 401 -12.07 9.17 3.09
N THR A 402 -11.94 9.55 1.83
CA THR A 402 -10.97 8.99 0.88
C THR A 402 -9.99 10.06 0.43
N THR A 403 -8.86 9.68 -0.17
CA THR A 403 -7.74 10.57 -0.50
C THR A 403 -7.91 11.41 -1.77
N GLY A 404 -9.09 11.38 -2.40
CA GLY A 404 -9.36 12.18 -3.61
C GLY A 404 -8.51 11.76 -4.80
N ASP A 405 -7.76 12.71 -5.36
CA ASP A 405 -6.88 12.54 -6.52
C ASP A 405 -5.56 11.82 -6.15
N LEU A 406 -5.25 11.73 -4.86
CA LEU A 406 -4.04 11.10 -4.34
C LEU A 406 -4.19 9.56 -4.32
N THR A 407 -3.91 8.93 -5.47
CA THR A 407 -4.09 7.48 -5.67
C THR A 407 -2.85 6.64 -5.33
N GLN A 408 -1.67 7.25 -5.29
CA GLN A 408 -0.40 6.58 -5.00
C GLN A 408 0.00 6.78 -3.55
N LYS A 409 0.07 5.67 -2.79
CA LYS A 409 0.63 5.67 -1.43
C LYS A 409 2.11 6.03 -1.47
N GLY A 410 2.53 6.93 -0.58
CA GLY A 410 3.89 7.37 -0.40
C GLY A 410 4.74 6.37 0.38
N THR A 411 5.95 6.80 0.70
CA THR A 411 6.95 6.02 1.45
C THR A 411 6.95 6.30 2.94
N TYR A 412 6.39 7.44 3.36
CA TYR A 412 6.39 7.88 4.75
C TYR A 412 5.05 7.61 5.46
N SER A 413 5.10 7.42 6.78
CA SER A 413 3.92 7.29 7.65
C SER A 413 4.31 7.71 9.06
N GLU A 414 3.39 8.33 9.80
CA GLU A 414 3.64 8.73 11.19
C GLU A 414 2.37 8.63 12.05
N ALA A 415 2.47 8.91 13.35
CA ALA A 415 1.29 9.01 14.19
C ALA A 415 0.53 10.33 13.96
N GLY A 416 -0.77 10.21 13.71
CA GLY A 416 -1.73 11.29 13.67
C GLY A 416 -1.98 11.93 15.05
N SER A 417 -2.76 12.99 15.07
CA SER A 417 -3.10 13.76 16.27
C SER A 417 -3.85 12.95 17.33
N ASN A 418 -4.53 11.88 16.93
CA ASN A 418 -5.23 10.95 17.82
C ASN A 418 -4.42 9.68 18.17
N GLY A 419 -3.16 9.60 17.73
CA GLY A 419 -2.29 8.43 17.92
C GLY A 419 -2.50 7.29 16.92
N GLN A 420 -3.47 7.38 16.00
CA GLN A 420 -3.61 6.42 14.90
C GLN A 420 -2.54 6.65 13.83
N GLN A 421 -2.20 5.62 13.06
CA GLN A 421 -1.26 5.74 11.96
C GLN A 421 -1.86 6.61 10.85
N MET A 422 -1.10 7.61 10.41
CA MET A 422 -1.38 8.47 9.26
C MET A 422 -0.39 8.13 8.15
N ASP A 423 -0.95 7.58 7.07
CA ASP A 423 -0.20 7.28 5.85
C ASP A 423 -0.07 8.54 4.98
N PHE A 424 1.06 8.67 4.28
CA PHE A 424 1.28 9.76 3.33
C PHE A 424 1.06 9.28 1.90
N TYR A 425 0.66 10.19 1.03
CA TYR A 425 0.38 9.95 -0.38
C TYR A 425 1.20 10.90 -1.25
N VAL A 426 1.54 10.47 -2.47
CA VAL A 426 2.39 11.27 -3.37
C VAL A 426 1.63 12.52 -3.81
N LEU A 427 2.10 13.70 -3.37
CA LEU A 427 1.54 15.00 -3.75
C LEU A 427 2.24 15.55 -5.00
N VAL A 428 3.58 15.52 -5.02
CA VAL A 428 4.40 15.86 -6.18
C VAL A 428 5.44 14.77 -6.34
N ALA A 429 5.36 14.04 -7.45
CA ALA A 429 6.21 12.88 -7.71
C ALA A 429 7.70 13.20 -7.51
N GLY A 430 8.36 12.40 -6.65
CA GLY A 430 9.78 12.52 -6.33
C GLY A 430 10.18 13.76 -5.51
N LYS A 431 9.21 14.55 -5.03
CA LYS A 431 9.50 15.76 -4.24
C LYS A 431 8.72 15.81 -2.93
N LEU A 432 7.39 15.68 -2.99
CA LEU A 432 6.50 15.91 -1.85
C LEU A 432 5.51 14.76 -1.67
N GLU A 433 5.34 14.32 -0.42
CA GLU A 433 4.23 13.47 0.01
C GLU A 433 3.37 14.22 1.02
N ILE A 434 2.09 13.86 1.16
CA ILE A 434 1.15 14.54 2.05
C ILE A 434 0.36 13.54 2.91
N GLY A 435 0.31 13.80 4.21
CA GLY A 435 -0.62 13.18 5.16
C GLY A 435 -1.72 14.17 5.53
N THR A 436 -2.96 13.69 5.60
CA THR A 436 -4.14 14.54 5.80
C THR A 436 -4.92 14.03 7.01
N GLU A 437 -5.36 14.94 7.89
CA GLU A 437 -6.28 14.66 8.98
C GLU A 437 -7.45 15.64 8.92
N THR A 438 -8.68 15.18 9.15
CA THR A 438 -9.85 16.08 9.23
C THR A 438 -10.52 16.00 10.59
N TYR A 439 -11.12 17.12 11.01
CA TYR A 439 -11.80 17.23 12.29
C TYR A 439 -13.24 16.76 12.20
N ILE A 440 -13.60 15.75 12.99
CA ILE A 440 -14.98 15.27 13.12
C ILE A 440 -15.65 15.97 14.31
N VAL A 441 -16.66 16.79 13.97
CA VAL A 441 -17.51 17.52 14.93
C VAL A 441 -18.46 16.57 15.69
N GLY A 442 -19.39 17.11 16.51
CA GLY A 442 -20.29 16.31 17.36
C GLY A 442 -19.71 16.09 18.76
N ASN A 443 -19.96 14.92 19.34
CA ASN A 443 -19.40 14.54 20.63
C ASN A 443 -17.99 13.93 20.53
N LEU A 444 -17.60 13.43 19.34
CA LEU A 444 -16.26 12.86 19.12
C LEU A 444 -15.15 13.93 19.24
N LYS A 445 -15.27 15.07 18.55
CA LYS A 445 -14.36 16.23 18.64
C LYS A 445 -12.87 15.89 18.42
N GLN A 446 -12.55 15.04 17.45
CA GLN A 446 -11.18 14.57 17.19
C GLN A 446 -10.76 14.78 15.73
N TYR A 447 -9.44 14.90 15.52
CA TYR A 447 -8.82 14.80 14.21
C TYR A 447 -8.58 13.34 13.87
N ILE A 448 -9.00 12.93 12.68
CA ILE A 448 -8.89 11.56 12.20
C ILE A 448 -8.02 11.53 10.93
N PRO A 449 -6.97 10.69 10.87
CA PRO A 449 -6.17 10.49 9.66
C PRO A 449 -7.00 9.98 8.48
N VAL A 450 -6.81 10.59 7.31
CA VAL A 450 -7.42 10.19 6.03
C VAL A 450 -6.47 9.21 5.32
N PRO A 451 -6.98 8.12 4.73
CA PRO A 451 -8.38 7.71 4.64
C PRO A 451 -8.90 7.05 5.94
N PHE A 452 -10.20 7.20 6.20
CA PHE A 452 -10.89 6.49 7.28
C PHE A 452 -12.32 6.12 6.88
N SER A 453 -12.90 5.18 7.60
CA SER A 453 -14.24 4.66 7.34
C SER A 453 -15.08 4.56 8.61
N ALA A 454 -16.38 4.84 8.47
CA ALA A 454 -17.40 4.61 9.50
C ALA A 454 -17.16 5.28 10.85
N ILE A 455 -16.54 6.46 10.85
CA ILE A 455 -16.28 7.17 12.11
C ILE A 455 -17.54 7.94 12.51
N SER A 456 -18.11 7.55 13.65
CA SER A 456 -19.28 8.20 14.24
C SER A 456 -18.90 9.54 14.86
N ASN A 457 -19.70 10.59 14.63
CA ASN A 457 -19.59 11.84 15.38
C ASN A 457 -20.12 11.74 16.82
N GLN A 458 -20.70 10.58 17.20
CA GLN A 458 -21.26 10.28 18.53
C GLN A 458 -22.33 11.28 19.00
N ASP A 459 -22.93 12.04 18.10
CA ASP A 459 -23.98 13.01 18.42
C ASP A 459 -25.37 12.42 18.10
N PRO A 460 -26.14 11.98 19.11
CA PRO A 460 -27.45 11.36 18.90
C PRO A 460 -28.50 12.36 18.39
N THR A 461 -28.21 13.67 18.43
CA THR A 461 -29.11 14.74 17.98
C THR A 461 -28.85 15.19 16.54
N ALA A 462 -27.87 14.57 15.87
CA ALA A 462 -27.32 15.05 14.61
C ALA A 462 -28.24 14.85 13.40
N GLY A 463 -29.28 15.68 13.24
CA GLY A 463 -30.07 15.82 12.00
C GLY A 463 -30.93 14.62 11.61
N GLY A 464 -31.88 14.82 10.69
CA GLY A 464 -32.92 13.85 10.35
C GLY A 464 -32.89 13.26 8.95
N CYS A 465 -33.76 12.27 8.75
CA CYS A 465 -34.04 11.57 7.49
C CYS A 465 -35.30 12.16 6.80
N THR A 466 -35.42 12.05 5.47
CA THR A 466 -36.56 12.50 4.63
C THR A 466 -37.45 13.65 5.13
N GLY A 467 -37.30 14.86 4.55
CA GLY A 467 -38.20 16.01 4.79
C GLY A 467 -37.65 17.05 5.76
N ALA A 468 -36.58 16.73 6.48
CA ALA A 468 -35.74 17.67 7.21
C ALA A 468 -34.30 17.54 6.69
N ASP A 469 -34.00 18.22 5.58
CA ASP A 469 -32.64 18.31 5.06
C ASP A 469 -31.68 18.75 6.18
N ILE A 470 -30.50 18.14 6.27
CA ILE A 470 -29.46 18.53 7.22
C ILE A 470 -28.88 19.85 6.70
N ASN A 471 -29.47 20.98 7.09
CA ASN A 471 -29.26 22.27 6.43
C ASN A 471 -27.99 23.04 6.85
N LYS A 472 -27.23 22.53 7.83
CA LYS A 472 -26.07 23.20 8.43
C LYS A 472 -24.93 22.25 8.70
N MET A 473 -24.48 21.53 7.66
CA MET A 473 -23.33 20.66 7.79
C MET A 473 -22.04 21.39 7.47
N SER A 474 -21.06 21.30 8.36
CA SER A 474 -19.73 21.89 8.21
C SER A 474 -18.62 20.83 8.20
N ALA A 475 -18.95 19.55 8.20
CA ALA A 475 -17.95 18.49 8.18
C ALA A 475 -17.05 18.59 6.95
N GLY A 476 -15.72 18.54 7.15
CA GLY A 476 -14.70 18.79 6.12
C GLY A 476 -14.11 20.20 6.14
N ASN A 477 -14.73 21.15 6.86
CA ASN A 477 -14.29 22.55 6.88
C ASN A 477 -12.98 22.80 7.68
N LYS A 478 -12.55 21.82 8.48
CA LYS A 478 -11.38 21.91 9.34
C LYS A 478 -10.53 20.65 9.25
N GLY A 479 -9.22 20.82 9.20
CA GLY A 479 -8.26 19.72 9.20
C GLY A 479 -6.82 20.20 9.21
N ASN A 480 -5.90 19.24 9.25
CA ASN A 480 -4.45 19.46 9.25
C ASN A 480 -3.85 18.68 8.07
N VAL A 481 -2.85 19.26 7.42
CA VAL A 481 -2.00 18.54 6.47
C VAL A 481 -0.55 18.59 6.93
N ARG A 482 0.18 17.52 6.63
CA ARG A 482 1.62 17.42 6.87
C ARG A 482 2.27 17.05 5.56
N ILE A 483 3.16 17.89 5.07
CA ILE A 483 3.83 17.73 3.78
C ILE A 483 5.25 17.27 4.05
N TYR A 484 5.55 16.05 3.65
CA TYR A 484 6.83 15.40 3.81
C TYR A 484 7.73 15.69 2.60
N ILE A 485 8.91 16.23 2.86
CA ILE A 485 9.93 16.54 1.85
C ILE A 485 10.73 15.26 1.60
N THR A 486 10.58 14.67 0.41
CA THR A 486 11.32 13.47 -0.01
C THR A 486 12.74 13.82 -0.50
N HIS A 487 12.90 15.00 -1.10
CA HIS A 487 14.16 15.52 -1.62
C HIS A 487 14.22 17.03 -1.40
N PRO A 488 15.41 17.62 -1.13
CA PRO A 488 15.57 19.05 -0.99
C PRO A 488 14.98 19.80 -2.18
N LEU A 489 14.17 20.82 -1.90
CA LEU A 489 13.49 21.62 -2.91
C LEU A 489 14.42 22.74 -3.39
N VAL A 490 14.24 23.16 -4.64
CA VAL A 490 15.04 24.24 -5.25
C VAL A 490 14.09 25.20 -5.93
N GLY A 491 14.16 26.47 -5.55
CA GLY A 491 13.29 27.52 -6.08
C GLY A 491 11.84 27.34 -5.64
N GLU A 492 10.91 27.41 -6.59
CA GLU A 492 9.47 27.36 -6.34
C GLU A 492 8.88 26.03 -6.83
N ILE A 493 8.13 25.36 -5.96
CA ILE A 493 7.38 24.14 -6.29
C ILE A 493 5.88 24.48 -6.31
N THR A 494 5.30 24.45 -7.50
CA THR A 494 3.85 24.66 -7.68
C THR A 494 3.09 23.35 -7.48
N ILE A 495 2.06 23.38 -6.65
CA ILE A 495 1.10 22.29 -6.44
C ILE A 495 -0.17 22.65 -7.21
N PRO A 496 -0.55 21.87 -8.24
CA PRO A 496 -1.78 22.11 -8.98
C PRO A 496 -3.00 21.87 -8.08
N GLU A 497 -4.17 22.35 -8.51
CA GLU A 497 -5.42 22.07 -7.81
C GLU A 497 -5.64 20.56 -7.67
N THR A 498 -5.53 20.08 -6.43
CA THR A 498 -5.53 18.66 -6.09
C THR A 498 -6.57 18.42 -5.01
N THR A 499 -7.46 17.46 -5.24
CA THR A 499 -8.41 17.01 -4.22
C THR A 499 -7.71 16.07 -3.26
N ILE A 500 -7.51 16.49 -2.02
CA ILE A 500 -6.79 15.68 -1.00
C ILE A 500 -7.74 14.86 -0.13
N MET A 501 -9.04 15.18 -0.17
CA MET A 501 -10.04 14.46 0.60
C MET A 501 -11.42 14.53 -0.06
N ASN A 502 -12.07 13.38 -0.23
CA ASN A 502 -13.51 13.30 -0.46
C ASN A 502 -14.20 12.79 0.79
N LEU A 503 -15.17 13.53 1.31
CA LEU A 503 -15.93 13.18 2.50
C LEU A 503 -17.31 12.64 2.13
N TYR A 504 -17.72 11.56 2.79
CA TYR A 504 -19.01 10.89 2.62
C TYR A 504 -19.72 10.76 3.97
N LEU A 505 -21.05 10.70 3.93
CA LEU A 505 -21.91 10.65 5.10
C LEU A 505 -22.92 9.50 4.99
N SER A 506 -23.10 8.78 6.10
CA SER A 506 -24.12 7.75 6.29
C SER A 506 -24.79 7.89 7.67
N LYS A 507 -26.03 7.40 7.77
CA LYS A 507 -26.80 7.27 9.02
C LYS A 507 -26.65 5.91 9.71
N VAL A 508 -26.04 4.92 9.05
CA VAL A 508 -25.76 3.60 9.63
C VAL A 508 -24.27 3.25 9.54
N PRO A 509 -23.72 2.55 10.56
CA PRO A 509 -22.31 2.20 10.62
C PRO A 509 -21.91 1.22 9.51
N GLY A 510 -22.80 0.30 9.14
CA GLY A 510 -22.52 -0.75 8.14
C GLY A 510 -22.50 -0.28 6.69
N SER A 511 -23.10 0.87 6.39
CA SER A 511 -23.02 1.47 5.06
C SER A 511 -21.72 2.25 4.90
N SER A 512 -21.24 2.94 5.93
CA SER A 512 -19.93 3.60 5.91
C SER A 512 -18.78 2.57 5.88
N GLY A 513 -17.90 2.64 4.89
CA GLY A 513 -17.01 1.56 4.47
C GLY A 513 -16.16 1.94 3.26
N ASP A 514 -15.20 1.10 2.86
CA ASP A 514 -14.67 1.06 1.47
C ASP A 514 -15.76 0.68 0.43
N ASN A 515 -16.99 0.46 0.88
CA ASN A 515 -18.16 0.05 0.11
C ASN A 515 -19.07 1.23 -0.26
N ILE A 516 -18.52 2.42 -0.48
CA ILE A 516 -19.26 3.57 -1.00
C ILE A 516 -19.90 3.17 -2.35
N PRO A 517 -21.25 3.16 -2.49
CA PRO A 517 -21.87 2.80 -3.75
C PRO A 517 -21.46 3.79 -4.85
N PRO A 518 -21.20 3.34 -6.09
CA PRO A 518 -20.79 4.23 -7.19
C PRO A 518 -21.76 5.39 -7.48
N SER A 519 -23.02 5.25 -7.06
CA SER A 519 -24.07 6.25 -7.22
C SER A 519 -24.12 7.30 -6.10
N VAL A 520 -23.31 7.17 -5.04
CA VAL A 520 -23.29 8.12 -3.91
C VAL A 520 -22.20 9.15 -4.16
N PRO A 521 -22.53 10.40 -4.51
CA PRO A 521 -21.54 11.46 -4.63
C PRO A 521 -20.98 11.83 -3.25
N PRO A 522 -19.74 12.36 -3.19
CA PRO A 522 -19.20 12.91 -1.96
C PRO A 522 -20.03 14.10 -1.47
N MET A 523 -20.05 14.27 -0.15
CA MET A 523 -20.70 15.40 0.54
C MET A 523 -19.89 16.67 0.34
N ALA A 524 -18.57 16.54 0.50
CA ALA A 524 -17.64 17.63 0.33
C ALA A 524 -16.30 17.14 -0.23
N HIS A 525 -15.66 18.03 -0.98
CA HIS A 525 -14.28 17.93 -1.43
C HIS A 525 -13.42 18.89 -0.61
N VAL A 526 -12.22 18.48 -0.24
CA VAL A 526 -11.17 19.41 0.21
C VAL A 526 -10.12 19.46 -0.88
N THR A 527 -10.00 20.63 -1.50
CA THR A 527 -9.03 20.90 -2.57
C THR A 527 -7.95 21.85 -2.11
N MET A 528 -6.77 21.68 -2.68
CA MET A 528 -5.60 22.51 -2.39
C MET A 528 -4.87 22.91 -3.64
N SER A 529 -4.31 24.11 -3.64
CA SER A 529 -3.32 24.53 -4.61
C SER A 529 -2.43 25.60 -4.00
N GLY A 530 -1.24 25.77 -4.57
CA GLY A 530 -0.38 26.89 -4.21
C GLY A 530 1.08 26.55 -4.41
N THR A 531 1.96 27.19 -3.65
CA THR A 531 3.41 27.15 -3.86
C THR A 531 4.17 26.89 -2.57
N ILE A 532 5.24 26.11 -2.68
CA ILE A 532 6.29 26.03 -1.67
C ILE A 532 7.54 26.65 -2.25
N THR A 533 7.97 27.77 -1.68
CA THR A 533 9.14 28.54 -2.11
C THR A 533 10.31 28.30 -1.18
N VAL A 534 11.48 28.04 -1.75
CA VAL A 534 12.73 27.96 -1.01
C VAL A 534 13.71 29.00 -1.56
N PRO A 535 14.02 30.06 -0.79
CA PRO A 535 14.98 31.08 -1.19
C PRO A 535 16.40 30.50 -1.21
N GLN A 536 17.19 31.01 -2.15
CA GLN A 536 18.62 30.73 -2.23
C GLN A 536 19.36 31.50 -1.15
N SER A 537 20.30 30.84 -0.47
CA SER A 537 21.18 31.50 0.49
C SER A 537 22.61 31.04 0.30
N CYS A 538 23.56 31.97 0.44
CA CYS A 538 24.98 31.68 0.43
C CYS A 538 25.60 32.39 1.63
N SER A 539 26.38 31.65 2.43
CA SER A 539 27.13 32.22 3.54
C SER A 539 28.63 32.11 3.27
N ILE A 540 29.35 33.18 3.60
CA ILE A 540 30.81 33.23 3.58
C ILE A 540 31.26 33.10 5.03
N ASN A 541 31.95 32.01 5.38
CA ASN A 541 32.58 31.75 6.68
C ASN A 541 31.86 32.42 7.88
N ALA A 542 30.78 31.81 8.38
CA ALA A 542 30.00 32.31 9.51
C ALA A 542 30.91 32.75 10.70
N GLY A 543 31.11 34.07 10.86
CA GLY A 543 31.76 34.68 12.01
C GLY A 543 33.29 34.84 11.96
N GLN A 544 33.99 34.54 10.87
CA GLN A 544 35.45 34.71 10.78
C GLN A 544 35.86 35.93 9.94
N VAL A 545 36.74 36.76 10.48
CA VAL A 545 37.37 37.87 9.73
C VAL A 545 38.37 37.28 8.74
N ILE A 546 38.17 37.56 7.44
CA ILE A 546 39.15 37.21 6.40
C ILE A 546 40.22 38.31 6.40
N GLU A 547 41.36 38.02 7.03
CA GLU A 547 42.50 38.94 7.06
C GLU A 547 43.41 38.66 5.85
N VAL A 548 43.43 39.60 4.89
CA VAL A 548 44.39 39.56 3.76
C VAL A 548 45.58 40.43 4.13
N ARG A 549 46.67 39.79 4.59
CA ARG A 549 47.93 40.50 4.87
C ARG A 549 48.73 40.66 3.59
N LEU A 550 48.89 41.91 3.15
CA LEU A 550 49.82 42.24 2.08
C LEU A 550 51.26 42.18 2.61
N PRO A 551 52.24 41.75 1.78
CA PRO A 551 53.64 41.82 2.15
C PRO A 551 54.08 43.28 2.30
N ASP A 552 55.18 43.51 3.02
CA ASP A 552 55.77 44.84 3.15
C ASP A 552 56.20 45.36 1.76
N ILE A 553 55.66 46.51 1.35
CA ILE A 553 55.94 47.14 0.05
C ILE A 553 56.90 48.30 0.27
N GLU A 554 58.07 48.27 -0.39
CA GLU A 554 59.00 49.40 -0.35
C GLU A 554 58.57 50.48 -1.36
N GLY A 555 58.70 51.76 -0.99
CA GLY A 555 58.27 52.88 -1.84
C GLY A 555 58.97 52.96 -3.22
N LYS A 556 60.08 52.25 -3.42
CA LYS A 556 60.79 52.13 -4.71
C LYS A 556 60.10 51.19 -5.71
N ASP A 557 59.17 50.36 -5.24
CA ASP A 557 58.51 49.29 -6.00
C ASP A 557 57.19 49.74 -6.64
N ILE A 558 56.71 50.95 -6.33
CA ILE A 558 55.57 51.61 -6.98
C ILE A 558 56.12 52.83 -7.74
N ARG A 559 56.37 52.66 -9.05
CA ARG A 559 57.04 53.68 -9.87
C ARG A 559 56.07 54.63 -10.57
N ASN A 560 54.90 54.14 -10.95
CA ASN A 560 53.84 54.93 -11.58
C ASN A 560 52.47 54.64 -10.94
N LEU A 561 51.52 55.58 -11.12
CA LEU A 561 50.14 55.41 -10.68
C LEU A 561 49.49 54.22 -11.40
N GLY A 562 49.06 53.21 -10.65
CA GLY A 562 48.44 51.99 -11.19
C GLY A 562 49.40 50.80 -11.33
N ASP A 563 50.69 50.97 -11.06
CA ASP A 563 51.63 49.85 -11.04
C ASP A 563 51.35 48.93 -9.84
N SER A 564 51.25 47.62 -10.09
CA SER A 564 51.26 46.60 -9.04
C SER A 564 52.72 46.26 -8.69
N PRO A 565 53.13 46.35 -7.41
CA PRO A 565 54.49 46.00 -7.00
C PRO A 565 54.81 44.54 -7.38
N GLN A 566 55.97 44.27 -7.98
CA GLN A 566 56.36 42.91 -8.34
C GLN A 566 56.39 41.99 -7.10
N ASN A 567 55.85 40.77 -7.23
CA ASN A 567 55.70 39.76 -6.15
C ASN A 567 54.76 40.14 -4.98
N SER A 568 53.87 41.13 -5.15
CA SER A 568 52.90 41.53 -4.11
C SER A 568 51.55 40.80 -4.19
N HIS A 569 51.37 39.86 -5.11
CA HIS A 569 50.11 39.12 -5.27
C HIS A 569 49.90 38.15 -4.11
N VAL A 570 48.85 38.40 -3.32
CA VAL A 570 48.38 37.50 -2.27
C VAL A 570 47.14 36.77 -2.76
N THR A 571 47.21 35.44 -2.87
CA THR A 571 46.05 34.61 -3.13
C THR A 571 45.42 34.20 -1.80
N THR A 572 44.19 34.63 -1.56
CA THR A 572 43.40 34.20 -0.40
C THR A 572 42.26 33.32 -0.87
N GLN A 573 42.18 32.09 -0.35
CA GLN A 573 41.03 31.22 -0.62
C GLN A 573 39.86 31.66 0.25
N VAL A 574 38.72 31.95 -0.39
CA VAL A 574 37.46 32.24 0.28
C VAL A 574 36.49 31.11 -0.02
N ASN A 575 36.13 30.37 1.03
CA ASN A 575 35.13 29.33 0.92
C ASN A 575 33.75 29.92 1.21
N PHE A 576 32.76 29.55 0.41
CA PHE A 576 31.37 29.89 0.63
C PHE A 576 30.54 28.62 0.53
N THR A 577 29.52 28.54 1.37
CA THR A 577 28.55 27.45 1.36
C THR A 577 27.23 28.02 0.88
N CYS A 578 26.75 27.53 -0.26
CA CYS A 578 25.45 27.88 -0.80
C CYS A 578 24.46 26.73 -0.59
N SER A 579 23.24 27.08 -0.22
CA SER A 579 22.13 26.16 -0.02
C SER A 579 20.99 26.51 -0.99
N ASN A 580 20.20 25.49 -1.37
CA ASN A 580 19.02 25.63 -2.23
C ASN A 580 19.30 26.15 -3.64
N VAL A 581 20.51 25.89 -4.18
CA VAL A 581 20.94 26.32 -5.52
C VAL A 581 20.86 25.15 -6.50
N ALA A 582 20.34 25.39 -7.71
CA ALA A 582 20.23 24.35 -8.75
C ALA A 582 21.60 23.99 -9.34
N ASP A 583 21.80 22.71 -9.67
CA ASP A 583 22.99 22.23 -10.36
C ASP A 583 23.24 23.01 -11.66
N GLY A 584 24.48 23.48 -11.84
CA GLY A 584 24.90 24.27 -13.00
C GLY A 584 24.71 25.78 -12.85
N THR A 585 24.15 26.27 -11.73
CA THR A 585 24.11 27.71 -11.45
C THR A 585 25.52 28.22 -11.14
N LYS A 586 25.98 29.23 -11.89
CA LYS A 586 27.32 29.82 -11.70
C LYS A 586 27.23 30.99 -10.72
N PRO A 587 27.87 30.92 -9.53
CA PRO A 587 27.92 32.05 -8.63
C PRO A 587 28.70 33.21 -9.27
N VAL A 588 28.19 34.42 -9.13
CA VAL A 588 28.88 35.66 -9.53
C VAL A 588 29.36 36.33 -8.25
N ASN A 589 30.68 36.52 -8.16
CA ASN A 589 31.31 37.16 -7.00
C ASN A 589 31.49 38.64 -7.30
N VAL A 590 30.79 39.50 -6.56
CA VAL A 590 30.94 40.96 -6.65
C VAL A 590 31.65 41.46 -5.39
N ILE A 591 32.72 42.22 -5.56
CA ILE A 591 33.43 42.85 -4.44
C ILE A 591 33.11 44.35 -4.44
N GLU A 592 32.37 44.81 -3.43
CA GLU A 592 32.10 46.24 -3.22
C GLU A 592 33.11 46.85 -2.26
N TRP A 593 33.87 47.85 -2.74
CA TRP A 593 34.83 48.59 -1.93
C TRP A 593 34.26 49.94 -1.52
N ARG A 594 34.33 50.27 -0.22
CA ARG A 594 33.99 51.61 0.27
C ARG A 594 35.26 52.42 0.47
N ASN A 595 35.61 53.25 -0.51
CA ASN A 595 36.79 54.09 -0.44
C ASN A 595 36.53 55.28 0.51
N ARG A 596 37.26 55.38 1.63
CA ARG A 596 37.07 56.46 2.62
C ARG A 596 37.79 57.77 2.27
N SER A 597 38.43 57.84 1.11
CA SER A 597 39.09 59.07 0.64
C SER A 597 39.38 58.95 -0.85
N ALA A 598 38.52 59.54 -1.69
CA ALA A 598 38.79 59.64 -3.11
C ALA A 598 39.96 60.61 -3.35
N GLN A 599 41.11 60.08 -3.77
CA GLN A 599 41.90 60.75 -4.81
C GLN A 599 41.38 60.27 -6.17
N PRO A 600 41.14 61.17 -7.14
CA PRO A 600 40.59 60.81 -8.44
C PRO A 600 41.70 60.16 -9.29
N GLY A 601 41.54 58.88 -9.65
CA GLY A 601 42.45 58.22 -10.60
C GLY A 601 42.61 56.70 -10.50
N ILE A 602 42.05 56.02 -9.50
CA ILE A 602 42.10 54.55 -9.45
C ILE A 602 40.95 54.00 -10.33
N PRO A 603 41.23 53.19 -11.37
CA PRO A 603 40.19 52.62 -12.21
C PRO A 603 39.32 51.68 -11.38
N GLU A 604 38.01 51.95 -11.37
CA GLU A 604 37.01 51.11 -10.76
C GLU A 604 36.80 49.88 -11.67
N ASN A 605 37.66 48.86 -11.53
CA ASN A 605 37.39 47.57 -12.17
C ASN A 605 36.29 46.86 -11.39
N ARG A 606 35.04 47.08 -11.81
CA ARG A 606 33.95 46.14 -11.52
C ARG A 606 34.19 44.89 -12.35
N GLN A 607 34.52 43.79 -11.70
CA GLN A 607 34.26 42.43 -12.22
C GLN A 607 33.07 41.86 -11.48
#